data_AF-Q2SNP9-F1
#
_entry.id   AF-Q2SNP9-F1
#
_cell.length_a   1.000
_cell.length_b   1.000
_cell.length_c   1.000
_cell.angle_alpha   90.00
_cell.angle_beta   90.00
_cell.angle_gamma   90.00
#
_symmetry.space_group_name_H-M   'P 1'
#
loop_
_entity.id
_entity.type
_entity.pdbx_description
1 polymer ?
#
loop_
_entity_poly.entity_id
_entity_poly.type
_entity_poly.pdbx_seq_one_letter_code
_entity_poly.pdbx_strand_id
1 'polypeptide(L)'
;MIRFPAGMSACALLCASAAIYLWVENNHLKSDFALERKRFQDQIQQQSARYQETIAAFNAYLQSPAQHRDIPPSLVGQGVSADAQQRSLQPTFPVDPATRQLLDAEARSLQKAVSEKYRALLTETSLNTADTEQLLSLLRERERLTALPTENYFTDSEQATEHMVLRDQALADLDQRIVELLDGESARLFELTRNSEFEQHQLREITDKLSVNSPLSPDQERTLLLTKLRHKVAFEEAMQSYALTQTDKRALANEAVKALNRYRDDYLQEASAYLSEDQMTAVTDYEALSFEEMEDSLLASLQAQ
;
A
#
# COMPACT_ATOMS: atom_id res chain seq x y z
N MET A 1 -24.12 15.23 82.92
CA MET A 1 -23.80 13.99 82.19
C MET A 1 -24.63 13.96 80.91
N ILE A 2 -24.02 14.29 79.76
CA ILE A 2 -24.70 14.26 78.46
C ILE A 2 -24.54 12.83 77.92
N ARG A 3 -25.64 12.06 77.90
CA ARG A 3 -25.66 10.72 77.30
C ARG A 3 -25.83 10.89 75.80
N PHE A 4 -24.77 10.67 75.03
CA PHE A 4 -24.89 10.60 73.58
C PHE A 4 -25.69 9.34 73.18
N PRO A 5 -26.67 9.46 72.27
CA PRO A 5 -27.43 8.31 71.79
C PRO A 5 -26.51 7.38 71.01
N ALA A 6 -26.47 6.10 71.40
CA ALA A 6 -25.61 5.08 70.79
C ALA A 6 -25.75 4.97 69.26
N GLY A 7 -26.87 5.40 68.69
CA GLY A 7 -27.11 5.41 67.24
C GLY A 7 -26.24 6.40 66.44
N MET A 8 -25.79 7.52 67.02
CA MET A 8 -24.95 8.48 66.27
C MET A 8 -23.52 7.99 66.08
N SER A 9 -23.01 7.16 66.98
CA SER A 9 -21.66 6.58 66.87
C SER A 9 -21.58 5.56 65.72
N ALA A 10 -22.63 4.75 65.52
CA ALA A 10 -22.68 3.77 64.44
C ALA A 10 -22.69 4.44 63.04
N CYS A 11 -23.41 5.54 62.89
CA CYS A 11 -23.45 6.29 61.63
C CYS A 11 -22.09 6.93 61.30
N ALA A 12 -21.43 7.52 62.29
CA ALA A 12 -20.10 8.10 62.12
C ALA A 12 -19.05 7.04 61.69
N LEU A 13 -19.11 5.83 62.24
CA LEU A 13 -18.22 4.73 61.86
C LEU A 13 -18.47 4.24 60.42
N LEU A 14 -19.73 4.17 59.98
CA LEU A 14 -20.07 3.82 58.59
C LEU A 14 -19.62 4.90 57.60
N CYS A 15 -19.78 6.18 57.95
CA CYS A 15 -19.28 7.27 57.11
C CYS A 15 -17.74 7.28 57.04
N ALA A 16 -17.06 7.00 58.15
CA ALA A 16 -15.61 6.93 58.19
C ALA A 16 -15.07 5.75 57.36
N SER A 17 -15.69 4.56 57.46
CA SER A 17 -15.28 3.40 56.66
C SER A 17 -15.53 3.61 55.16
N ALA A 18 -16.66 4.21 54.79
CA ALA A 18 -16.94 4.58 53.40
C ALA A 18 -15.93 5.61 52.86
N ALA A 19 -15.56 6.62 53.65
CA ALA A 19 -14.57 7.61 53.26
C ALA A 19 -13.17 6.98 53.09
N ILE A 20 -12.78 6.05 53.97
CA ILE A 20 -11.52 5.31 53.84
C ILE A 20 -11.54 4.44 52.58
N TYR A 21 -12.64 3.73 52.32
CA TYR A 21 -12.78 2.90 51.13
C TYR A 21 -12.62 3.72 49.84
N LEU A 22 -13.37 4.82 49.71
CA LEU A 22 -13.27 5.71 48.55
C LEU A 22 -11.88 6.33 48.39
N TRP A 23 -11.18 6.63 49.50
CA TRP A 23 -9.82 7.15 49.45
C TRP A 23 -8.83 6.10 48.93
N VAL A 24 -8.94 4.84 49.38
CA VAL A 24 -8.12 3.72 48.89
C VAL A 24 -8.39 3.46 47.41
N GLU A 25 -9.64 3.42 46.99
CA GLU A 25 -10.03 3.18 45.60
C GLU A 25 -9.55 4.29 44.67
N ASN A 26 -9.68 5.56 45.07
CA ASN A 26 -9.15 6.70 44.33
C ASN A 26 -7.62 6.63 44.18
N ASN A 27 -6.89 6.21 45.21
CA ASN A 27 -5.45 6.03 45.12
C ASN A 27 -5.07 4.86 44.19
N HIS A 28 -5.85 3.78 44.19
CA HIS A 28 -5.66 2.66 43.26
C HIS A 28 -5.86 3.11 41.81
N LEU A 29 -6.98 3.79 41.53
CA LEU A 29 -7.28 4.36 40.20
C LEU A 29 -6.19 5.32 39.72
N LYS A 30 -5.65 6.18 40.60
CA LYS A 30 -4.53 7.06 40.26
C LYS A 30 -3.26 6.29 39.89
N SER A 31 -2.97 5.20 40.61
CA SER A 31 -1.83 4.34 40.33
C SER A 31 -1.98 3.63 38.99
N ASP A 32 -3.17 3.06 38.73
CA ASP A 32 -3.48 2.37 37.48
C ASP A 32 -3.38 3.33 36.29
N PHE A 33 -3.95 4.53 36.41
CA PHE A 33 -3.88 5.55 35.36
C PHE A 33 -2.44 6.00 35.10
N ALA A 34 -1.62 6.16 36.14
CA ALA A 34 -0.21 6.49 35.98
C ALA A 34 0.57 5.37 35.28
N LEU A 35 0.25 4.11 35.60
CA LEU A 35 0.86 2.94 34.97
C LEU A 35 0.46 2.81 33.49
N GLU A 36 -0.83 2.95 33.17
CA GLU A 36 -1.31 2.93 31.78
C GLU A 36 -0.71 4.08 30.97
N ARG A 37 -0.71 5.30 31.52
CA ARG A 37 -0.08 6.45 30.88
C ARG A 37 1.39 6.20 30.59
N LYS A 38 2.12 5.59 31.52
CA LYS A 38 3.51 5.20 31.32
C LYS A 38 3.64 4.16 30.19
N ARG A 39 2.80 3.12 30.19
CA ARG A 39 2.80 2.09 29.12
C ARG A 39 2.54 2.71 27.74
N PHE A 40 1.58 3.63 27.64
CA PHE A 40 1.32 4.34 26.39
C PHE A 40 2.50 5.22 25.97
N GLN A 41 3.14 5.93 26.90
CA GLN A 41 4.34 6.70 26.61
C GLN A 41 5.49 5.82 26.13
N ASP A 42 5.73 4.68 26.80
CA ASP A 42 6.75 3.71 26.41
C ASP A 42 6.46 3.12 25.02
N GLN A 43 5.19 2.82 24.71
CA GLN A 43 4.76 2.35 23.38
C GLN A 43 4.99 3.41 22.29
N ILE A 44 4.60 4.66 22.54
CA ILE A 44 4.81 5.77 21.61
C ILE A 44 6.31 5.97 21.36
N GLN A 45 7.12 5.95 22.42
CA GLN A 45 8.56 6.11 22.31
C GLN A 45 9.19 4.96 21.52
N GLN A 46 8.77 3.72 21.78
CA GLN A 46 9.25 2.55 21.04
C GLN A 46 8.85 2.61 19.56
N GLN A 47 7.63 3.02 19.24
CA GLN A 47 7.21 3.23 17.86
C GLN A 47 8.03 4.34 17.20
N SER A 48 8.23 5.47 17.86
CA SER A 48 9.01 6.58 17.32
C SER A 48 10.46 6.18 17.01
N ALA A 49 11.08 5.37 17.86
CA ALA A 49 12.43 4.86 17.64
C ALA A 49 12.48 3.93 16.43
N ARG A 50 11.52 3.01 16.29
CA ARG A 50 11.42 2.12 15.11
C ARG A 50 11.23 2.91 13.81
N TYR A 51 10.44 3.97 13.84
CA TYR A 51 10.25 4.83 12.67
C TYR A 51 11.50 5.64 12.35
N GLN A 52 12.17 6.21 13.34
CA GLN A 52 13.45 6.89 13.13
C GLN A 52 14.49 5.96 12.53
N GLU A 53 14.53 4.70 12.95
CA GLU A 53 15.40 3.68 12.35
C GLU A 53 15.01 3.38 10.90
N THR A 54 13.71 3.32 10.60
CA THR A 54 13.20 3.12 9.24
C THR A 54 13.54 4.30 8.33
N ILE A 55 13.37 5.53 8.80
CA ILE A 55 13.73 6.77 8.09
C ILE A 55 15.25 6.85 7.92
N ALA A 56 16.04 6.49 8.93
CA ALA A 56 17.50 6.46 8.83
C ALA A 56 17.96 5.40 7.81
N ALA A 57 17.34 4.23 7.78
CA ALA A 57 17.60 3.20 6.78
C ALA A 57 17.21 3.66 5.37
N PHE A 58 16.09 4.37 5.23
CA PHE A 58 15.65 5.00 3.99
C PHE A 58 16.64 6.06 3.51
N ASN A 59 17.05 6.97 4.39
CA ASN A 59 18.04 8.01 4.09
C ASN A 59 19.40 7.39 3.72
N ALA A 60 19.82 6.32 4.40
CA ALA A 60 21.05 5.60 4.07
C ALA A 60 20.95 4.91 2.69
N TYR A 61 19.78 4.35 2.36
CA TYR A 61 19.49 3.79 1.05
C TYR A 61 19.54 4.87 -0.05
N LEU A 62 18.86 6.00 0.15
CA LEU A 62 18.86 7.13 -0.77
C LEU A 62 20.23 7.82 -0.93
N GLN A 63 21.07 7.82 0.11
CA GLN A 63 22.43 8.38 0.08
C GLN A 63 23.46 7.42 -0.53
N SER A 64 23.09 6.15 -0.77
CA SER A 64 23.95 5.14 -1.40
C SER A 64 23.57 4.75 -2.84
N PRO A 65 23.17 5.67 -3.75
CA PRO A 65 22.81 5.31 -5.13
C PRO A 65 24.05 4.92 -5.95
N ALA A 66 25.25 5.23 -5.47
CA ALA A 66 26.51 5.08 -6.20
C ALA A 66 27.02 3.64 -6.33
N GLN A 67 26.40 2.63 -5.72
CA GLN A 67 26.80 1.22 -5.93
C GLN A 67 25.93 0.43 -6.92
N HIS A 68 24.84 1.03 -7.43
CA HIS A 68 24.00 0.39 -8.46
C HIS A 68 24.21 0.97 -9.87
N ARG A 69 25.11 1.95 -10.03
CA ARG A 69 25.34 2.65 -11.31
C ARG A 69 26.42 2.01 -12.20
N ASP A 70 27.16 1.02 -11.70
CA ASP A 70 28.27 0.39 -12.43
C ASP A 70 27.93 -1.03 -12.88
N ILE A 71 27.00 -1.16 -13.84
CA ILE A 71 27.02 -2.30 -14.77
C ILE A 71 27.25 -1.72 -16.17
N PRO A 72 28.51 -1.62 -16.63
CA PRO A 72 28.75 -1.26 -18.03
C PRO A 72 28.23 -2.37 -18.94
N PRO A 73 27.55 -2.04 -20.06
CA PRO A 73 27.26 -3.02 -21.08
C PRO A 73 28.57 -3.35 -21.80
N SER A 74 28.78 -4.63 -22.09
CA SER A 74 29.89 -5.23 -22.87
C SER A 74 31.03 -5.86 -22.07
N LEU A 75 31.04 -7.20 -21.99
CA LEU A 75 32.09 -8.00 -22.64
C LEU A 75 31.71 -9.49 -22.64
N VAL A 76 31.40 -9.96 -23.85
CA VAL A 76 31.38 -11.36 -24.25
C VAL A 76 32.78 -11.96 -24.02
N GLY A 77 32.82 -13.06 -23.27
CA GLY A 77 33.86 -14.09 -23.39
C GLY A 77 35.13 -13.90 -22.57
N GLN A 78 35.20 -14.57 -21.41
CA GLN A 78 36.21 -15.59 -21.09
C GLN A 78 36.10 -15.96 -19.61
N GLY A 79 36.04 -17.28 -19.35
CA GLY A 79 35.81 -17.82 -18.02
C GLY A 79 36.91 -17.44 -17.03
N VAL A 80 36.48 -16.98 -15.85
CA VAL A 80 37.28 -17.05 -14.62
C VAL A 80 36.32 -17.32 -13.45
N SER A 81 36.62 -18.41 -12.76
CA SER A 81 36.29 -18.84 -11.41
C SER A 81 35.17 -18.15 -10.62
N ALA A 82 34.23 -18.99 -10.18
CA ALA A 82 33.40 -18.79 -9.01
C ALA A 82 34.29 -18.53 -7.77
N ASP A 83 34.32 -17.28 -7.30
CA ASP A 83 34.55 -16.86 -5.91
C ASP A 83 34.88 -15.35 -5.90
N ALA A 84 33.89 -14.52 -6.21
CA ALA A 84 33.96 -13.10 -5.88
C ALA A 84 32.56 -12.47 -5.86
N GLN A 85 32.17 -11.99 -4.67
CA GLN A 85 31.30 -10.84 -4.45
C GLN A 85 29.77 -11.03 -4.60
N GLN A 86 29.19 -11.87 -3.74
CA GLN A 86 28.01 -11.44 -2.99
C GLN A 86 28.46 -10.56 -1.82
N ARG A 87 28.70 -9.26 -2.07
CA ARG A 87 28.69 -8.25 -1.00
C ARG A 87 27.27 -7.73 -0.85
N SER A 88 26.43 -8.53 -0.21
CA SER A 88 25.21 -8.00 0.40
C SER A 88 25.63 -7.01 1.48
N LEU A 89 25.22 -5.76 1.35
CA LEU A 89 25.30 -4.75 2.41
C LEU A 89 24.29 -5.13 3.50
N GLN A 90 24.56 -6.22 4.21
CA GLN A 90 23.93 -6.47 5.49
C GLN A 90 24.70 -5.67 6.54
N PRO A 91 24.05 -4.79 7.32
CA PRO A 91 24.71 -4.16 8.43
C PRO A 91 25.13 -5.25 9.43
N THR A 92 26.43 -5.32 9.71
CA THR A 92 27.06 -6.30 10.60
C THR A 92 26.76 -5.99 12.07
N PHE A 93 25.48 -5.94 12.43
CA PHE A 93 25.06 -6.03 13.81
C PHE A 93 24.79 -7.50 14.14
N PRO A 94 25.05 -7.98 15.36
CA PRO A 94 24.63 -9.29 15.80
C PRO A 94 23.09 -9.31 15.85
N VAL A 95 22.47 -9.66 14.73
CA VAL A 95 21.02 -9.83 14.61
C VAL A 95 20.64 -11.08 15.40
N ASP A 96 19.85 -10.90 16.46
CA ASP A 96 19.24 -11.98 17.25
C ASP A 96 18.54 -12.99 16.30
N PRO A 97 18.66 -14.32 16.51
CA PRO A 97 17.92 -15.31 15.73
C PRO A 97 16.43 -15.02 15.56
N ALA A 98 15.76 -14.39 16.54
CA ALA A 98 14.36 -13.98 16.42
C ALA A 98 14.16 -12.87 15.36
N THR A 99 15.11 -11.94 15.27
CA THR A 99 15.07 -10.86 14.28
C THR A 99 15.35 -11.38 12.88
N ARG A 100 16.24 -12.38 12.73
CA ARG A 100 16.45 -13.06 11.43
C ARG A 100 15.21 -13.77 10.94
N GLN A 101 14.49 -14.49 11.80
CA GLN A 101 13.25 -15.18 11.41
C GLN A 101 12.16 -14.21 10.93
N LEU A 102 12.07 -13.03 11.56
CA LEU A 102 11.12 -11.99 11.16
C LEU A 102 11.48 -11.42 9.77
N LEU A 103 12.76 -11.10 9.54
CA LEU A 103 13.24 -10.60 8.24
C LEU A 103 13.03 -11.62 7.12
N ASP A 104 13.27 -12.91 7.39
CA ASP A 104 13.01 -13.98 6.42
C ASP A 104 11.51 -14.14 6.12
N ALA A 105 10.66 -13.97 7.13
CA ALA A 105 9.21 -14.00 6.95
C ALA A 105 8.72 -12.81 6.12
N GLU A 106 9.24 -11.61 6.37
CA GLU A 106 8.96 -10.41 5.60
C GLU A 106 9.40 -10.59 4.14
N ALA A 107 10.62 -11.08 3.90
CA ALA A 107 11.13 -11.33 2.55
C ALA A 107 10.26 -12.34 1.78
N ARG A 108 9.79 -13.41 2.43
CA ARG A 108 8.86 -14.37 1.82
C ARG A 108 7.49 -13.75 1.53
N SER A 109 6.97 -12.94 2.46
CA SER A 109 5.70 -12.23 2.28
C SER A 109 5.77 -11.26 1.10
N LEU A 110 6.84 -10.47 1.02
CA LEU A 110 7.09 -9.54 -0.08
C LEU A 110 7.24 -10.28 -1.41
N GLN A 111 7.97 -11.40 -1.44
CA GLN A 111 8.09 -12.23 -2.64
C GLN A 111 6.73 -12.72 -3.12
N LYS A 112 5.89 -13.21 -2.20
CA LYS A 112 4.53 -13.66 -2.53
C LYS A 112 3.69 -12.51 -3.08
N ALA A 113 3.71 -11.35 -2.43
CA ALA A 113 2.97 -10.16 -2.86
C ALA A 113 3.41 -9.70 -4.26
N VAL A 114 4.71 -9.69 -4.55
CA VAL A 114 5.25 -9.37 -5.88
C VAL A 114 4.79 -10.39 -6.93
N SER A 115 4.90 -11.69 -6.63
CA SER A 115 4.46 -12.74 -7.56
C SER A 115 2.96 -12.68 -7.85
N GLU A 116 2.13 -12.34 -6.86
CA GLU A 116 0.69 -12.17 -7.02
C GLU A 116 0.37 -10.90 -7.82
N LYS A 117 0.92 -9.76 -7.42
CA LYS A 117 0.66 -8.46 -8.06
C LYS A 117 1.08 -8.44 -9.52
N TYR A 118 2.26 -8.97 -9.83
CA TYR A 118 2.84 -8.98 -11.16
C TYR A 118 2.63 -10.32 -11.88
N ARG A 119 1.66 -11.14 -11.46
CA ARG A 119 1.38 -12.45 -12.07
C ARG A 119 1.24 -12.38 -13.59
N ALA A 120 0.47 -11.40 -14.08
CA ALA A 120 0.29 -11.17 -15.52
C ALA A 120 1.63 -10.89 -16.22
N LEU A 121 2.40 -9.94 -15.71
CA LEU A 121 3.73 -9.60 -16.23
C LEU A 121 4.66 -10.82 -16.26
N LEU A 122 4.77 -11.54 -15.14
CA LEU A 122 5.68 -12.69 -15.00
C LEU A 122 5.29 -13.89 -15.86
N THR A 123 4.03 -13.96 -16.30
CA THR A 123 3.53 -15.06 -17.15
C THR A 123 3.83 -14.80 -18.63
N GLU A 124 3.67 -13.56 -19.09
CA GLU A 124 3.83 -13.18 -20.49
C GLU A 124 5.29 -12.84 -20.87
N THR A 125 6.11 -12.46 -19.88
CA THR A 125 7.48 -12.02 -20.16
C THR A 125 8.41 -13.20 -20.40
N SER A 126 9.07 -13.21 -21.57
CA SER A 126 10.06 -14.22 -21.94
C SER A 126 11.50 -13.76 -21.67
N LEU A 127 11.88 -13.69 -20.40
CA LEU A 127 13.25 -13.37 -19.98
C LEU A 127 14.11 -14.63 -19.82
N ASN A 128 15.42 -14.46 -19.96
CA ASN A 128 16.35 -15.49 -19.49
C ASN A 128 16.35 -15.52 -17.94
N THR A 129 16.96 -16.55 -17.35
CA THR A 129 16.96 -16.73 -15.89
C THR A 129 17.60 -15.55 -15.14
N ALA A 130 18.70 -14.98 -15.65
CA ALA A 130 19.38 -13.87 -15.00
C ALA A 130 18.53 -12.59 -15.01
N ASP A 131 17.93 -12.27 -16.16
CA ASP A 131 17.05 -11.12 -16.32
C ASP A 131 15.76 -11.30 -15.50
N THR A 132 15.24 -12.52 -15.38
CA THR A 132 14.09 -12.82 -14.52
C THR A 132 14.40 -12.55 -13.05
N GLU A 133 15.57 -12.99 -12.57
CA GLU A 133 16.00 -12.74 -11.19
C GLU A 133 16.21 -11.23 -10.94
N GLN A 134 16.79 -10.53 -11.92
CA GLN A 134 16.95 -9.08 -11.87
C GLN A 134 15.60 -8.36 -11.82
N LEU A 135 14.64 -8.74 -12.67
CA LEU A 135 13.28 -8.19 -12.66
C LEU A 135 12.63 -8.38 -11.29
N LEU A 136 12.66 -9.60 -10.74
CA LEU A 136 12.10 -9.88 -9.42
C LEU A 136 12.80 -9.11 -8.30
N SER A 137 14.10 -8.83 -8.42
CA SER A 137 14.80 -7.96 -7.49
C SER A 137 14.29 -6.53 -7.55
N LEU A 138 14.15 -5.96 -8.75
CA LEU A 138 13.66 -4.60 -8.96
C LEU A 138 12.20 -4.45 -8.49
N LEU A 139 11.33 -5.41 -8.80
CA LEU A 139 9.93 -5.39 -8.36
C LEU A 139 9.83 -5.44 -6.83
N ARG A 140 10.63 -6.26 -6.15
CA ARG A 140 10.67 -6.30 -4.68
C ARG A 140 11.12 -4.97 -4.08
N GLU A 141 12.15 -4.37 -4.67
CA GLU A 141 12.67 -3.07 -4.23
C GLU A 141 11.62 -1.98 -4.39
N ARG A 142 10.92 -1.98 -5.53
CA ARG A 142 9.79 -1.08 -5.80
C ARG A 142 8.67 -1.24 -4.77
N GLU A 143 8.19 -2.46 -4.53
CA GLU A 143 7.10 -2.69 -3.58
C GLU A 143 7.51 -2.33 -2.14
N ARG A 144 8.77 -2.58 -1.77
CA ARG A 144 9.31 -2.16 -0.48
C ARG A 144 9.27 -0.65 -0.34
N LEU A 145 9.67 0.07 -1.39
CA LEU A 145 9.70 1.54 -1.41
C LEU A 145 8.29 2.14 -1.37
N THR A 146 7.33 1.56 -2.08
CA THR A 146 5.91 1.95 -2.06
C THR A 146 5.28 1.74 -0.68
N ALA A 147 5.67 0.66 0.02
CA ALA A 147 5.15 0.34 1.35
C ALA A 147 5.72 1.23 2.48
N LEU A 148 6.71 2.09 2.20
CA LEU A 148 7.28 2.95 3.23
C LEU A 148 6.30 4.08 3.61
N PRO A 149 6.05 4.29 4.92
CA PRO A 149 5.24 5.41 5.38
C PRO A 149 5.98 6.73 5.12
N THR A 150 5.30 7.67 4.49
CA THR A 150 5.82 9.01 4.16
C THR A 150 5.42 10.08 5.18
N GLU A 151 4.37 9.83 5.96
CA GLU A 151 3.86 10.75 6.98
C GLU A 151 3.67 10.03 8.32
N ASN A 152 4.13 10.66 9.40
CA ASN A 152 3.88 10.25 10.78
C ASN A 152 3.50 11.47 11.63
N TYR A 153 2.81 11.25 12.77
CA TYR A 153 2.38 12.27 13.74
C TYR A 153 3.45 13.27 14.22
N PHE A 154 4.73 12.95 14.04
CA PHE A 154 5.88 13.75 14.49
C PHE A 154 6.74 14.30 13.34
N THR A 155 6.31 14.12 12.10
CA THR A 155 7.06 14.59 10.92
C THR A 155 6.67 16.03 10.67
N ASP A 156 7.67 16.90 10.50
CA ASP A 156 7.40 18.24 10.01
C ASP A 156 6.88 18.16 8.57
N SER A 157 5.92 19.01 8.21
CA SER A 157 5.28 19.04 6.89
C SER A 157 6.29 19.24 5.76
N GLU A 158 7.36 19.99 6.00
CA GLU A 158 8.44 20.21 5.04
C GLU A 158 9.27 18.92 4.82
N GLN A 159 9.60 18.20 5.89
CA GLN A 159 10.33 16.93 5.83
C GLN A 159 9.51 15.82 5.16
N ALA A 160 8.20 15.77 5.45
CA ALA A 160 7.29 14.82 4.78
C ALA A 160 7.27 15.06 3.26
N THR A 161 7.19 16.32 2.84
CA THR A 161 7.21 16.70 1.42
C THR A 161 8.54 16.30 0.76
N GLU A 162 9.68 16.57 1.40
CA GLU A 162 11.00 16.19 0.88
C GLU A 162 11.12 14.65 0.74
N HIS A 163 10.69 13.90 1.76
CA HIS A 163 10.70 12.44 1.71
C HIS A 163 9.81 11.88 0.60
N MET A 164 8.64 12.47 0.36
CA MET A 164 7.76 12.09 -0.75
C MET A 164 8.45 12.30 -2.08
N VAL A 165 9.06 13.47 -2.31
CA VAL A 165 9.78 13.77 -3.56
C VAL A 165 10.92 12.79 -3.81
N LEU A 166 11.73 12.50 -2.79
CA LEU A 166 12.84 11.56 -2.93
C LEU A 166 12.37 10.12 -3.19
N ARG A 167 11.29 9.69 -2.52
CA ARG A 167 10.66 8.39 -2.78
C ARG A 167 10.17 8.29 -4.21
N ASP A 168 9.47 9.32 -4.69
CA ASP A 168 8.88 9.32 -6.03
C ASP A 168 9.97 9.35 -7.12
N GLN A 169 11.10 10.04 -6.89
CA GLN A 169 12.28 9.97 -7.74
C GLN A 169 12.89 8.56 -7.77
N ALA A 170 13.08 7.93 -6.61
CA ALA A 170 13.62 6.58 -6.54
C ALA A 170 12.68 5.53 -7.18
N LEU A 171 11.36 5.71 -7.07
CA LEU A 171 10.38 4.89 -7.78
C LEU A 171 10.49 5.08 -9.30
N ALA A 172 10.62 6.31 -9.78
CA ALA A 172 10.79 6.59 -11.20
C ALA A 172 12.07 5.95 -11.77
N ASP A 173 13.18 6.02 -11.03
CA ASP A 173 14.44 5.38 -11.41
C ASP A 173 14.31 3.84 -11.47
N LEU A 174 13.58 3.23 -10.52
CA LEU A 174 13.29 1.79 -10.55
C LEU A 174 12.40 1.42 -11.73
N ASP A 175 11.33 2.18 -11.98
CA ASP A 175 10.42 1.95 -13.08
C ASP A 175 11.14 2.03 -14.43
N GLN A 176 12.04 3.01 -14.60
CA GLN A 176 12.89 3.15 -15.79
C GLN A 176 13.77 1.90 -16.00
N ARG A 177 14.45 1.43 -14.94
CA ARG A 177 15.31 0.22 -15.00
C ARG A 177 14.51 -1.05 -15.30
N ILE A 178 13.27 -1.14 -14.82
CA ILE A 178 12.37 -2.25 -15.14
C ILE A 178 11.99 -2.21 -16.62
N VAL A 179 11.56 -1.04 -17.13
CA VAL A 179 11.20 -0.87 -18.54
C VAL A 179 12.36 -1.21 -19.48
N GLU A 180 13.59 -0.80 -19.13
CA GLU A 180 14.80 -1.11 -19.92
C GLU A 180 15.15 -2.60 -19.98
N LEU A 181 14.70 -3.40 -19.02
CA LEU A 181 14.90 -4.85 -18.96
C LEU A 181 13.84 -5.61 -19.77
N LEU A 182 12.69 -5.00 -20.01
CA LEU A 182 11.54 -5.61 -20.67
C LEU A 182 11.50 -5.28 -22.16
N ASP A 183 10.87 -6.16 -22.94
CA ASP A 183 10.49 -5.81 -24.30
C ASP A 183 9.30 -4.83 -24.32
N GLY A 184 8.93 -4.32 -25.49
CA GLY A 184 7.88 -3.30 -25.60
C GLY A 184 6.49 -3.75 -25.14
N GLU A 185 6.18 -5.04 -25.22
CA GLU A 185 4.88 -5.58 -24.79
C GLU A 185 4.87 -5.78 -23.27
N SER A 186 5.90 -6.40 -22.72
CA SER A 186 6.06 -6.56 -21.28
C SER A 186 6.22 -5.23 -20.55
N ALA A 187 6.89 -4.25 -21.14
CA ALA A 187 7.00 -2.90 -20.58
C ALA A 187 5.61 -2.24 -20.44
N ARG A 188 4.76 -2.34 -21.48
CA ARG A 188 3.36 -1.86 -21.40
C ARG A 188 2.57 -2.59 -20.33
N LEU A 189 2.74 -3.91 -20.23
CA LEU A 189 2.07 -4.71 -19.22
C LEU A 189 2.51 -4.31 -17.80
N PHE A 190 3.79 -4.02 -17.62
CA PHE A 190 4.32 -3.47 -16.38
C PHE A 190 3.70 -2.11 -16.05
N GLU A 191 3.67 -1.18 -17.01
CA GLU A 191 3.07 0.15 -16.81
C GLU A 191 1.59 0.09 -16.41
N LEU A 192 0.83 -0.83 -17.00
CA LEU A 192 -0.57 -1.07 -16.64
C LEU A 192 -0.69 -1.65 -15.22
N THR A 193 0.19 -2.56 -14.83
CA THR A 193 0.02 -3.36 -13.60
C THR A 193 0.70 -2.78 -12.36
N ARG A 194 1.69 -1.89 -12.51
CA ARG A 194 2.52 -1.38 -11.41
C ARG A 194 1.75 -0.67 -10.29
N ASN A 195 0.60 -0.08 -10.61
CA ASN A 195 -0.27 0.65 -9.66
C ASN A 195 -1.71 0.09 -9.65
N SER A 196 -1.86 -1.23 -9.85
CA SER A 196 -3.15 -1.90 -10.00
C SER A 196 -3.70 -2.55 -8.73
N GLU A 197 -3.15 -2.23 -7.55
CA GLU A 197 -3.51 -2.88 -6.28
C GLU A 197 -4.98 -2.71 -5.94
N PHE A 198 -5.53 -1.53 -6.23
CA PHE A 198 -6.93 -1.23 -6.02
C PHE A 198 -7.81 -2.07 -6.95
N GLU A 199 -7.52 -2.12 -8.24
CA GLU A 199 -8.25 -2.91 -9.23
C GLU A 199 -8.16 -4.41 -8.94
N GLN A 200 -6.99 -4.89 -8.50
CA GLN A 200 -6.80 -6.27 -8.06
C GLN A 200 -7.59 -6.59 -6.79
N HIS A 201 -7.79 -5.61 -5.90
CA HIS A 201 -8.70 -5.78 -4.76
C HIS A 201 -10.15 -5.84 -5.22
N GLN A 202 -10.59 -4.92 -6.08
CA GLN A 202 -11.94 -4.93 -6.64
C GLN A 202 -12.26 -6.23 -7.37
N LEU A 203 -11.31 -6.77 -8.15
CA LEU A 203 -11.46 -8.05 -8.81
C LEU A 203 -11.66 -9.21 -7.82
N ARG A 204 -10.91 -9.22 -6.70
CA ARG A 204 -11.09 -10.22 -5.64
C ARG A 204 -12.48 -10.15 -5.03
N GLU A 205 -12.97 -8.94 -4.73
CA GLU A 205 -14.33 -8.75 -4.21
C GLU A 205 -15.41 -9.23 -5.18
N ILE A 206 -15.21 -9.05 -6.49
CA ILE A 206 -16.10 -9.61 -7.52
C ILE A 206 -16.04 -11.14 -7.48
N THR A 207 -14.84 -11.73 -7.48
CA THR A 207 -14.65 -13.18 -7.43
C THR A 207 -15.28 -13.80 -6.17
N ASP A 208 -15.18 -13.14 -5.02
CA ASP A 208 -15.74 -13.62 -3.76
C ASP A 208 -17.27 -13.58 -3.73
N LYS A 209 -17.90 -12.69 -4.53
CA LYS A 209 -19.36 -12.59 -4.69
C LYS A 209 -19.91 -13.59 -5.70
N LEU A 210 -19.07 -14.14 -6.58
CA LEU A 210 -19.51 -15.14 -7.55
C LEU A 210 -19.88 -16.46 -6.87
N SER A 211 -20.90 -17.12 -7.39
CA SER A 211 -21.28 -18.43 -6.88
C SER A 211 -20.17 -19.45 -7.15
N VAL A 212 -20.05 -20.45 -6.28
CA VAL A 212 -19.10 -21.58 -6.44
C VAL A 212 -19.30 -22.30 -7.80
N ASN A 213 -20.48 -22.19 -8.41
CA ASN A 213 -20.81 -22.81 -9.68
C ASN A 213 -20.46 -21.96 -10.91
N SER A 214 -20.07 -20.69 -10.73
CA SER A 214 -19.66 -19.80 -11.83
C SER A 214 -18.45 -18.92 -11.47
N PRO A 215 -17.33 -19.51 -11.00
CA PRO A 215 -16.11 -18.75 -10.68
C PRO A 215 -15.47 -18.19 -11.97
N LEU A 216 -14.71 -17.11 -11.85
CA LEU A 216 -13.84 -16.66 -12.95
C LEU A 216 -12.68 -17.66 -13.11
N SER A 217 -12.36 -18.00 -14.35
CA SER A 217 -11.11 -18.70 -14.64
C SER A 217 -9.92 -17.75 -14.46
N PRO A 218 -8.69 -18.27 -14.24
CA PRO A 218 -7.50 -17.42 -14.16
C PRO A 218 -7.28 -16.53 -15.39
N ASP A 219 -7.64 -17.04 -16.58
CA ASP A 219 -7.59 -16.28 -17.83
C ASP A 219 -8.66 -15.17 -17.87
N GLN A 220 -9.87 -15.45 -17.37
CA GLN A 220 -10.92 -14.44 -17.26
C GLN A 220 -10.54 -13.34 -16.25
N GLU A 221 -10.01 -13.70 -15.07
CA GLU A 221 -9.50 -12.74 -14.08
C GLU A 221 -8.43 -11.83 -14.69
N ARG A 222 -7.43 -12.42 -15.37
CA ARG A 222 -6.36 -11.67 -16.05
C ARG A 222 -6.95 -10.73 -17.10
N THR A 223 -7.81 -11.25 -17.97
CA THR A 223 -8.40 -10.47 -19.07
C THR A 223 -9.25 -9.33 -18.55
N LEU A 224 -10.04 -9.57 -17.50
CA LEU A 224 -10.87 -8.54 -16.85
C LEU A 224 -10.03 -7.43 -16.22
N LEU A 225 -8.98 -7.80 -15.48
CA LEU A 225 -8.04 -6.83 -14.89
C LEU A 225 -7.39 -5.95 -15.97
N LEU A 226 -6.81 -6.57 -17.00
CA LEU A 226 -6.10 -5.83 -18.04
C LEU A 226 -7.03 -4.95 -18.88
N THR A 227 -8.25 -5.43 -19.15
CA THR A 227 -9.29 -4.65 -19.84
C THR A 227 -9.66 -3.42 -19.01
N LYS A 228 -9.90 -3.59 -17.70
CA LYS A 228 -10.21 -2.48 -16.79
C LYS A 228 -9.07 -1.46 -16.74
N LEU A 229 -7.83 -1.90 -16.57
CA LEU A 229 -6.65 -1.04 -16.50
C LEU A 229 -6.44 -0.25 -17.80
N ARG A 230 -6.62 -0.88 -18.96
CA ARG A 230 -6.49 -0.20 -20.25
C ARG A 230 -7.53 0.90 -20.42
N HIS A 231 -8.79 0.63 -20.10
CA HIS A 231 -9.84 1.64 -20.20
C HIS A 231 -9.70 2.74 -19.16
N LYS A 232 -9.20 2.44 -17.95
CA LYS A 232 -8.83 3.43 -16.95
C LYS A 232 -7.75 4.38 -17.45
N VAL A 233 -6.67 3.87 -18.07
CA VAL A 233 -5.62 4.71 -18.66
C VAL A 233 -6.20 5.61 -19.76
N ALA A 234 -7.03 5.06 -20.64
CA ALA A 234 -7.67 5.86 -21.69
C ALA A 234 -8.57 6.98 -21.12
N PHE A 235 -9.27 6.71 -20.02
CA PHE A 235 -10.04 7.71 -19.28
C PHE A 235 -9.13 8.80 -18.68
N GLU A 236 -8.04 8.41 -18.01
CA GLU A 236 -7.08 9.36 -17.41
C GLU A 236 -6.43 10.27 -18.46
N GLU A 237 -6.03 9.71 -19.60
CA GLU A 237 -5.47 10.47 -20.73
C GLU A 237 -6.48 11.46 -21.31
N ALA A 238 -7.74 11.02 -21.49
CA ALA A 238 -8.82 11.91 -21.93
C ALA A 238 -9.01 13.07 -20.94
N MET A 239 -9.07 12.76 -19.65
CA MET A 239 -9.23 13.75 -18.58
C MET A 239 -8.08 14.75 -18.51
N GLN A 240 -6.84 14.28 -18.65
CA GLN A 240 -5.67 15.16 -18.67
C GLN A 240 -5.69 16.10 -19.89
N SER A 241 -6.03 15.59 -21.07
CA SER A 241 -6.18 16.40 -22.29
C SER A 241 -7.25 17.49 -22.14
N TYR A 242 -8.39 17.16 -21.52
CA TYR A 242 -9.43 18.14 -21.24
C TYR A 242 -9.02 19.18 -20.20
N ALA A 243 -8.34 18.78 -19.13
CA ALA A 243 -7.85 19.70 -18.11
C ALA A 243 -6.85 20.75 -18.66
N LEU A 244 -6.07 20.39 -19.69
CA LEU A 244 -5.14 21.30 -20.34
C LEU A 244 -5.82 22.31 -21.29
N THR A 245 -6.98 21.96 -21.83
CA THR A 245 -7.67 22.75 -22.87
C THR A 245 -8.85 23.57 -22.35
N GLN A 246 -9.44 23.15 -21.22
CA GLN A 246 -10.66 23.74 -20.69
C GLN A 246 -10.40 24.52 -19.40
N THR A 247 -10.72 25.82 -19.42
CA THR A 247 -10.66 26.68 -18.22
C THR A 247 -11.99 26.77 -17.48
N ASP A 248 -13.11 26.42 -18.15
CA ASP A 248 -14.43 26.38 -17.50
C ASP A 248 -14.60 25.08 -16.70
N LYS A 249 -14.61 25.22 -15.37
CA LYS A 249 -14.80 24.12 -14.41
C LYS A 249 -16.08 23.32 -14.67
N ARG A 250 -17.18 23.98 -15.07
CA ARG A 250 -18.46 23.30 -15.32
C ARG A 250 -18.42 22.49 -16.61
N ALA A 251 -17.73 23.01 -17.63
CA ALA A 251 -17.52 22.27 -18.86
C ALA A 251 -16.60 21.06 -18.62
N LEU A 252 -15.54 21.22 -17.82
CA LEU A 252 -14.66 20.13 -17.41
C LEU A 252 -15.43 19.05 -16.64
N ALA A 253 -16.31 19.44 -15.71
CA ALA A 253 -17.17 18.54 -14.96
C ALA A 253 -18.07 17.67 -15.85
N ASN A 254 -18.79 18.32 -16.77
CA ASN A 254 -19.68 17.61 -17.69
C ASN A 254 -18.90 16.65 -18.60
N GLU A 255 -17.69 17.02 -19.00
CA GLU A 255 -16.85 16.15 -19.80
C GLU A 255 -16.27 14.99 -18.97
N ALA A 256 -15.94 15.22 -17.70
CA ALA A 256 -15.51 14.18 -16.77
C ALA A 256 -16.57 13.09 -16.59
N VAL A 257 -17.82 13.49 -16.35
CA VAL A 257 -18.95 12.55 -16.23
C VAL A 257 -19.16 11.78 -17.54
N LYS A 258 -19.03 12.43 -18.70
CA LYS A 258 -19.13 11.74 -20.00
C LYS A 258 -17.99 10.75 -20.21
N ALA A 259 -16.76 11.14 -19.89
CA ALA A 259 -15.60 10.28 -20.01
C ALA A 259 -15.71 9.07 -19.07
N LEU A 260 -16.21 9.27 -17.85
CA LEU A 260 -16.47 8.22 -16.89
C LEU A 260 -17.54 7.23 -17.38
N ASN A 261 -18.64 7.75 -17.95
CA ASN A 261 -19.68 6.91 -18.54
C ASN A 261 -19.14 6.10 -19.74
N ARG A 262 -18.32 6.70 -20.61
CA ARG A 262 -17.66 5.96 -21.70
C ARG A 262 -16.74 4.87 -21.18
N TYR A 263 -15.93 5.18 -20.17
CA TYR A 263 -15.08 4.18 -19.52
C TYR A 263 -15.92 3.00 -19.03
N ARG A 264 -16.97 3.25 -18.24
CA ARG A 264 -17.87 2.20 -17.76
C ARG A 264 -18.43 1.37 -18.91
N ASP A 265 -19.00 2.03 -19.91
CA ASP A 265 -19.73 1.38 -21.00
C ASP A 265 -18.78 0.55 -21.88
N ASP A 266 -17.61 1.09 -22.23
CA ASP A 266 -16.58 0.40 -23.03
C ASP A 266 -16.00 -0.81 -22.28
N TYR A 267 -15.73 -0.65 -20.98
CA TYR A 267 -15.25 -1.75 -20.12
C TYR A 267 -16.27 -2.88 -20.01
N LEU A 268 -17.53 -2.57 -19.68
CA LEU A 268 -18.58 -3.59 -19.53
C LEU A 268 -18.93 -4.25 -20.86
N GLN A 269 -18.93 -3.49 -21.96
CA GLN A 269 -19.15 -4.04 -23.29
C GLN A 269 -18.05 -5.04 -23.65
N GLU A 270 -16.78 -4.71 -23.41
CA GLU A 270 -15.69 -5.62 -23.72
C GLU A 270 -15.69 -6.84 -22.78
N ALA A 271 -15.97 -6.66 -21.50
CA ALA A 271 -16.09 -7.75 -20.53
C ALA A 271 -17.15 -8.78 -20.92
N SER A 272 -18.26 -8.33 -21.51
CA SER A 272 -19.35 -9.21 -21.95
C SER A 272 -18.94 -10.23 -23.03
N ALA A 273 -17.82 -10.01 -23.73
CA ALA A 273 -17.35 -10.90 -24.79
C ALA A 273 -16.80 -12.23 -24.27
N TYR A 274 -16.40 -12.30 -22.99
CA TYR A 274 -15.74 -13.47 -22.42
C TYR A 274 -16.26 -13.89 -21.03
N LEU A 275 -17.31 -13.25 -20.53
CA LEU A 275 -17.97 -13.60 -19.27
C LEU A 275 -19.30 -14.32 -19.51
N SER A 276 -19.69 -15.22 -18.61
CA SER A 276 -21.04 -15.78 -18.57
C SER A 276 -22.05 -14.72 -18.10
N GLU A 277 -23.34 -14.99 -18.27
CA GLU A 277 -24.41 -14.09 -17.80
C GLU A 277 -24.35 -13.83 -16.29
N ASP A 278 -24.14 -14.89 -15.50
CA ASP A 278 -23.98 -14.80 -14.05
C ASP A 278 -22.74 -13.98 -13.66
N GLN A 279 -21.61 -14.20 -14.35
CA GLN A 279 -20.37 -13.45 -14.14
C GLN A 279 -20.54 -11.98 -14.49
N MET A 280 -21.17 -11.70 -15.63
CA MET A 280 -21.40 -10.35 -16.12
C MET A 280 -22.34 -9.57 -15.20
N THR A 281 -23.36 -10.23 -14.63
CA THR A 281 -24.26 -9.63 -13.65
C THR A 281 -23.50 -9.20 -12.40
N ALA A 282 -22.65 -10.08 -11.84
CA ALA A 282 -21.87 -9.75 -10.66
C ALA A 282 -20.87 -8.60 -10.90
N VAL A 283 -20.22 -8.56 -12.07
CA VAL A 283 -19.36 -7.44 -12.47
C VAL A 283 -20.17 -6.16 -12.59
N THR A 284 -21.32 -6.20 -13.26
CA THR A 284 -22.18 -5.02 -13.45
C THR A 284 -22.67 -4.45 -12.13
N ASP A 285 -23.16 -5.29 -11.21
CA ASP A 285 -23.66 -4.87 -9.90
C ASP A 285 -22.55 -4.26 -9.04
N TYR A 286 -21.35 -4.83 -9.07
CA TYR A 286 -20.20 -4.30 -8.34
C TYR A 286 -19.77 -2.94 -8.89
N GLU A 287 -19.64 -2.85 -10.22
CA GLU A 287 -19.12 -1.66 -10.88
C GLU A 287 -20.13 -0.52 -10.84
N ALA A 288 -21.44 -0.79 -10.86
CA ALA A 288 -22.46 0.24 -10.69
C ALA A 288 -22.22 1.08 -9.42
N LEU A 289 -21.93 0.42 -8.30
CA LEU A 289 -21.59 1.10 -7.04
C LEU A 289 -20.27 1.87 -7.14
N SER A 290 -19.22 1.24 -7.68
CA SER A 290 -17.91 1.89 -7.80
C SER A 290 -17.94 3.13 -8.71
N PHE A 291 -18.73 3.09 -9.78
CA PHE A 291 -18.89 4.22 -10.71
C PHE A 291 -19.78 5.32 -10.13
N GLU A 292 -20.82 4.99 -9.38
CA GLU A 292 -21.63 5.97 -8.64
C GLU A 292 -20.76 6.75 -7.63
N GLU A 293 -19.92 6.05 -6.85
CA GLU A 293 -18.98 6.68 -5.92
C GLU A 293 -17.96 7.59 -6.63
N MET A 294 -17.44 7.16 -7.80
CA MET A 294 -16.54 7.98 -8.60
C MET A 294 -17.23 9.23 -9.15
N GLU A 295 -18.47 9.10 -9.63
CA GLU A 295 -19.27 10.23 -10.12
C GLU A 295 -19.56 11.24 -8.98
N ASP A 296 -19.99 10.75 -7.82
CA ASP A 296 -20.24 11.57 -6.64
C ASP A 296 -18.98 12.30 -6.17
N SER A 297 -17.84 11.60 -6.14
CA SER A 297 -16.55 12.19 -5.76
C SER A 297 -16.12 13.29 -6.74
N LEU A 298 -16.28 13.05 -8.05
CA LEU A 298 -16.03 14.06 -9.08
C LEU A 298 -16.91 15.28 -8.86
N LEU A 299 -18.23 15.10 -8.71
CA LEU A 299 -19.18 16.19 -8.49
C LEU A 299 -18.90 16.96 -7.20
N ALA A 300 -18.55 16.28 -6.11
CA ALA A 300 -18.22 16.89 -4.83
C ALA A 300 -16.92 17.71 -4.89
N SER A 301 -15.87 17.18 -5.53
CA SER A 301 -14.58 17.88 -5.70
C SER A 301 -14.74 19.23 -6.43
N LEU A 302 -15.75 19.33 -7.30
CA LEU A 302 -16.08 20.51 -8.06
C LEU A 302 -16.93 21.54 -7.28
N GLN A 303 -17.68 21.10 -6.26
CA GLN A 303 -18.47 21.98 -5.39
C GLN A 303 -17.64 22.60 -4.26
N ALA A 304 -16.53 21.96 -3.89
CA ALA A 304 -15.65 22.40 -2.80
C ALA A 304 -14.61 23.47 -3.20
N GLN A 305 -14.57 23.91 -4.47
CA GLN A 305 -13.61 24.88 -5.04
C GLN A 305 -14.29 26.04 -5.78
#